data_AF-A0A9P0JF90-F1
#
_entry.id   AF-A0A9P0JF90-F1
#
_cell.length_a   1.000
_cell.length_b   1.000
_cell.length_c   1.000
_cell.angle_alpha   90.00
_cell.angle_beta   90.00
_cell.angle_gamma   90.00
#
_symmetry.space_group_name_H-M   'P 1'
#
loop_
_entity.id
_entity.type
_entity.pdbx_description
1 polymer ?
#
loop_
_entity_poly.entity_id
_entity_poly.type
_entity_poly.pdbx_seq_one_letter_code
_entity_poly.pdbx_strand_id
1 'polypeptide(L)'
;MSVARLAWFNRISDPRFGGTYMTLLNTLSHISIHWSTSIAIFMIDVLTFKECSLDYKNNCSTSNLSNTCKSNGGSCIVNVDGYYMESAMCILFGIGWYYIFKRKLINVQAKSSSHWMVNVKNNKVMKNETTGYKMVENL
;
A
#
# COMPACT_ATOMS: atom_id res chain seq x y z
N MET A 1 5.33 13.65 -7.64
CA MET A 1 6.27 14.01 -6.55
C MET A 1 7.17 12.82 -6.17
N SER A 2 8.10 12.41 -7.04
CA SER A 2 9.01 11.29 -6.72
C SER A 2 10.14 11.75 -5.81
N VAL A 3 10.73 12.92 -6.09
CA VAL A 3 11.88 13.47 -5.33
C VAL A 3 11.59 13.69 -3.84
N ALA A 4 10.38 14.16 -3.49
CA ALA A 4 10.01 14.39 -2.09
C ALA A 4 9.90 13.08 -1.28
N ARG A 5 9.39 12.00 -1.90
CA ARG A 5 9.30 10.67 -1.25
C ARG A 5 10.68 10.06 -1.04
N LEU A 6 11.54 10.12 -2.05
CA LEU A 6 12.91 9.64 -1.98
C LEU A 6 13.74 10.41 -0.94
N ALA A 7 13.58 11.73 -0.85
CA ALA A 7 14.23 12.54 0.19
C ALA A 7 13.78 12.14 1.61
N TRP A 8 12.50 11.83 1.78
CA TRP A 8 11.96 11.35 3.05
C TRP A 8 12.48 9.94 3.41
N PHE A 9 12.53 9.02 2.44
CA PHE A 9 13.09 7.68 2.64
C PHE A 9 14.57 7.71 2.99
N ASN A 10 15.34 8.63 2.39
CA ASN A 10 16.73 8.86 2.77
C ASN A 10 16.85 9.36 4.21
N ARG A 11 15.97 10.26 4.64
CA ARG A 11 16.02 10.85 5.97
C ARG A 11 15.71 9.86 7.10
N ILE A 12 14.82 8.90 6.84
CA ILE A 12 14.39 7.88 7.84
C ILE A 12 15.29 6.65 7.86
N SER A 13 16.10 6.44 6.82
CA SER A 13 17.01 5.29 6.72
C SER A 13 18.31 5.56 7.49
N ASP A 14 18.75 4.59 8.28
CA ASP A 14 20.05 4.65 8.96
C ASP A 14 21.21 4.65 7.94
N PRO A 15 22.19 5.57 8.00
CA PRO A 15 23.31 5.62 7.05
C PRO A 15 24.15 4.33 7.01
N ARG A 16 24.19 3.54 8.09
CA ARG A 16 24.94 2.29 8.15
C ARG A 16 24.30 1.15 7.35
N PHE A 17 22.98 1.19 7.14
CA PHE A 17 22.21 0.17 6.41
C PHE A 17 21.25 0.80 5.38
N GLY A 18 21.56 2.01 4.90
CA GLY A 18 20.63 2.85 4.14
C GLY A 18 20.20 2.22 2.81
N GLY A 19 21.10 1.50 2.14
CA GLY A 19 20.80 0.82 0.88
C GLY A 19 19.72 -0.25 1.00
N THR A 20 19.76 -1.05 2.07
CA THR A 20 18.75 -2.09 2.33
C THR A 20 17.40 -1.48 2.70
N TYR A 21 17.38 -0.48 3.59
CA TYR A 21 16.14 0.20 3.97
C TYR A 21 15.49 0.93 2.79
N MET A 22 16.28 1.64 1.98
CA MET A 22 15.78 2.32 0.79
C MET A 22 15.17 1.34 -0.22
N THR A 23 15.86 0.22 -0.48
CA THR A 23 15.36 -0.80 -1.43
C THR A 23 14.06 -1.40 -0.94
N LEU A 24 13.97 -1.75 0.35
CA LEU A 24 12.75 -2.28 0.95
C LEU A 24 11.58 -1.29 0.86
N LEU A 25 11.82 -0.02 1.18
CA LEU A 25 10.80 1.03 1.11
C LEU A 25 10.33 1.29 -0.33
N ASN A 26 11.24 1.20 -1.30
CA ASN A 26 10.89 1.28 -2.72
C ASN A 26 10.03 0.09 -3.15
N THR A 27 10.41 -1.14 -2.82
CA THR A 27 9.62 -2.35 -3.11
C THR A 27 8.23 -2.25 -2.49
N LEU A 28 8.15 -1.84 -1.23
CA LEU A 28 6.88 -1.64 -0.54
C LEU A 28 6.01 -0.57 -1.23
N SER A 29 6.63 0.51 -1.73
CA SER A 29 5.92 1.56 -2.46
C SER A 29 5.33 1.05 -3.78
N HIS A 30 6.09 0.24 -4.52
CA HIS A 30 5.59 -0.40 -5.74
C HIS A 30 4.44 -1.37 -5.45
N ILE A 31 4.57 -2.22 -4.43
CA ILE A 31 3.51 -3.15 -4.02
C ILE A 31 2.26 -2.38 -3.58
N SER A 32 2.43 -1.30 -2.83
CA SER A 32 1.30 -0.50 -2.33
C SER A 32 0.47 0.09 -3.46
N ILE A 33 1.12 0.55 -4.54
CA ILE A 33 0.42 1.08 -5.72
C ILE A 33 -0.37 -0.03 -6.41
N HIS A 34 0.28 -1.15 -6.73
CA HIS A 34 -0.39 -2.26 -7.41
C HIS A 34 -1.52 -2.88 -6.56
N TRP A 35 -1.28 -3.05 -5.27
CA TRP A 35 -2.24 -3.59 -4.33
C TRP A 35 -3.48 -2.70 -4.21
N SER A 36 -3.28 -1.38 -4.09
CA SER A 36 -4.40 -0.42 -4.01
C SER A 36 -5.23 -0.44 -5.28
N THR A 37 -4.60 -0.50 -6.45
CA THR A 37 -5.33 -0.56 -7.73
C THR A 37 -6.11 -1.86 -7.89
N SER A 38 -5.54 -3.01 -7.50
CA SER A 38 -6.23 -4.29 -7.61
C SER A 38 -7.44 -4.36 -6.70
N ILE A 39 -7.34 -3.85 -5.47
CA ILE A 39 -8.46 -3.79 -4.53
C ILE A 39 -9.56 -2.86 -5.03
N ALA A 40 -9.20 -1.68 -5.54
CA ALA A 40 -10.19 -0.71 -6.02
C ALA A 40 -11.02 -1.29 -7.18
N ILE A 41 -10.38 -1.95 -8.14
CA ILE A 41 -11.07 -2.59 -9.26
C ILE A 41 -11.99 -3.71 -8.77
N PHE A 42 -11.50 -4.56 -7.86
CA PHE A 42 -12.33 -5.62 -7.27
C PHE A 42 -13.55 -5.05 -6.54
N MET A 43 -13.40 -3.93 -5.85
CA MET A 43 -14.49 -3.29 -5.10
C MET A 43 -15.57 -2.70 -6.03
N ILE A 44 -15.18 -2.17 -7.21
CA ILE A 44 -16.13 -1.72 -8.23
C ILE A 44 -17.03 -2.87 -8.68
N ASP A 45 -16.48 -4.06 -8.90
CA ASP A 45 -17.27 -5.23 -9.31
C ASP A 45 -18.30 -5.63 -8.23
N VAL A 46 -17.94 -5.49 -6.95
CA VAL A 46 -18.84 -5.77 -5.82
C VAL A 46 -19.92 -4.70 -5.67
N LEU A 47 -19.60 -3.43 -5.93
CA LEU A 47 -20.52 -2.29 -5.80
C LEU A 47 -21.41 -2.08 -7.04
N THR A 48 -21.13 -2.75 -8.16
CA THR A 48 -21.89 -2.56 -9.41
C THR A 48 -23.16 -3.40 -9.39
N PHE A 49 -24.32 -2.73 -9.44
CA PHE A 49 -25.62 -3.39 -9.50
C PHE A 49 -26.18 -3.34 -10.92
N LYS A 50 -26.50 -4.52 -11.44
CA LYS A 50 -27.07 -4.73 -12.78
C LYS A 50 -28.45 -5.34 -12.62
N GLU A 51 -29.36 -5.01 -13.53
CA GLU A 51 -30.73 -5.53 -13.54
C GLU A 51 -31.12 -5.92 -14.98
N CYS A 52 -32.03 -6.88 -15.13
CA CYS A 52 -32.56 -7.27 -16.44
C CYS A 52 -33.76 -6.38 -16.82
N SER A 53 -33.80 -5.88 -18.05
CA SER A 53 -34.88 -4.98 -18.51
C SER A 53 -36.30 -5.59 -18.45
N LEU A 54 -36.43 -6.91 -18.46
CA LEU A 54 -37.72 -7.63 -18.46
C LEU A 54 -38.01 -8.34 -17.14
N ASP A 55 -37.03 -8.42 -16.22
CA ASP A 55 -37.17 -9.08 -14.93
C ASP A 55 -36.30 -8.39 -13.87
N TYR A 56 -36.93 -7.57 -13.02
CA TYR A 56 -36.28 -6.82 -11.96
C TYR A 56 -35.71 -7.70 -10.83
N LYS A 57 -36.06 -8.99 -10.76
CA LYS A 57 -35.49 -9.92 -9.77
C LYS A 57 -34.14 -10.48 -10.22
N ASN A 58 -33.83 -10.37 -11.51
CA ASN A 58 -32.61 -10.87 -12.11
C ASN A 58 -31.53 -9.79 -12.11
N ASN A 59 -30.50 -9.98 -11.28
CA ASN A 59 -29.40 -9.02 -11.10
C ASN A 59 -28.21 -9.19 -12.07
N CYS A 60 -28.32 -10.02 -13.11
CA CYS A 60 -27.26 -10.30 -14.10
C CYS A 60 -25.84 -10.55 -13.53
N SER A 61 -25.70 -10.97 -12.27
CA SER A 61 -24.40 -11.08 -11.59
C SER A 61 -23.57 -12.27 -12.05
N THR A 62 -24.25 -13.34 -12.46
CA THR A 62 -23.64 -14.59 -12.95
C THR A 62 -23.90 -14.75 -14.45
N SER A 63 -22.97 -15.41 -15.15
CA SER A 63 -23.12 -15.71 -16.59
C SER A 63 -24.42 -16.46 -16.93
N ASN A 64 -24.84 -17.41 -16.09
CA ASN A 64 -26.10 -18.13 -16.26
C ASN A 64 -27.30 -17.17 -16.24
N LEU A 65 -27.31 -16.28 -15.25
CA LEU A 65 -28.39 -15.33 -15.02
C LEU A 65 -28.48 -14.26 -16.14
N SER A 66 -27.32 -13.83 -16.63
CA SER A 66 -27.19 -12.98 -17.83
C SER A 66 -27.70 -13.68 -19.09
N ASN A 67 -27.39 -14.97 -19.28
CA ASN A 67 -27.85 -15.76 -20.41
C ASN A 67 -29.38 -15.97 -20.37
N THR A 68 -29.95 -16.25 -19.20
CA THR A 68 -31.42 -16.33 -19.04
C THR A 68 -32.11 -15.03 -19.41
N CYS A 69 -31.57 -13.88 -18.99
CA CYS A 69 -32.09 -12.56 -19.37
C CYS A 69 -32.07 -12.36 -20.90
N LYS A 70 -30.96 -12.72 -21.56
CA LYS A 70 -30.83 -12.63 -23.03
C LYS A 70 -31.76 -13.59 -23.77
N SER A 71 -31.91 -14.83 -23.30
CA SER A 71 -32.81 -15.82 -23.87
C SER A 71 -34.27 -15.39 -23.79
N ASN A 72 -34.64 -14.62 -22.76
CA ASN A 72 -35.98 -14.03 -22.61
C ASN A 72 -36.16 -12.74 -23.45
N GLY A 73 -35.19 -12.37 -24.29
CA GLY A 73 -35.22 -11.17 -25.14
C GLY A 73 -34.85 -9.87 -24.41
N GLY A 74 -34.32 -9.96 -23.18
CA GLY A 74 -33.92 -8.82 -22.37
C GLY A 74 -32.43 -8.47 -22.49
N SER A 75 -32.08 -7.23 -22.15
CA SER A 75 -30.69 -6.82 -21.96
C SER A 75 -30.39 -6.52 -20.49
N CYS A 76 -29.19 -6.85 -20.04
CA CYS A 76 -28.70 -6.43 -18.73
C CYS A 76 -28.33 -4.95 -18.77
N ILE A 77 -29.02 -4.14 -17.99
CA ILE A 77 -28.76 -2.71 -17.80
C ILE A 77 -28.03 -2.50 -16.48
N VAL A 78 -27.13 -1.51 -16.43
CA VAL A 78 -26.47 -1.11 -15.18
C VAL A 78 -27.36 -0.08 -14.52
N ASN A 79 -27.90 -0.40 -13.35
CA ASN A 79 -28.77 0.51 -12.60
C ASN A 79 -27.93 1.45 -11.72
N VAL A 80 -26.91 0.90 -11.05
CA VAL A 80 -25.94 1.66 -10.25
C VAL A 80 -24.53 1.25 -10.65
N ASP A 81 -23.76 2.24 -11.12
CA ASP A 81 -22.36 2.05 -11.49
C ASP A 81 -21.46 2.17 -10.24
N GLY A 82 -20.78 1.07 -9.92
CA GLY A 82 -19.91 0.97 -8.76
C GLY A 82 -18.75 1.98 -8.79
N TYR A 83 -18.35 2.47 -9.97
CA TYR A 83 -17.28 3.46 -10.10
C TYR A 83 -17.58 4.76 -9.35
N TYR A 84 -18.79 5.31 -9.50
CA TYR A 84 -19.16 6.58 -8.85
C TYR A 84 -19.33 6.40 -7.34
N MET A 85 -19.92 5.27 -6.93
CA MET A 85 -20.09 4.94 -5.52
C MET A 85 -18.75 4.72 -4.82
N GLU A 86 -17.85 3.95 -5.43
CA GLU A 86 -16.49 3.71 -4.93
C GLU A 86 -15.68 5.00 -4.86
N SER A 87 -15.75 5.84 -5.91
CA SER A 87 -15.04 7.12 -5.94
C SER A 87 -15.47 8.02 -4.78
N ALA A 88 -16.77 8.10 -4.48
CA ALA A 88 -17.28 8.86 -3.34
C ALA A 88 -16.78 8.29 -2.00
N MET A 89 -16.79 6.96 -1.85
CA MET A 89 -16.26 6.30 -0.64
C MET A 89 -14.76 6.59 -0.46
N CYS A 90 -13.95 6.39 -1.51
CA CYS A 90 -12.52 6.65 -1.50
C CYS A 90 -12.17 8.09 -1.10
N ILE A 91 -12.94 9.08 -1.55
CA ILE A 91 -12.76 10.48 -1.16
C ILE A 91 -13.00 10.66 0.34
N LEU A 92 -14.12 10.14 0.86
CA LEU A 92 -14.45 10.24 2.28
C LEU A 92 -13.40 9.54 3.16
N PHE A 93 -12.96 8.34 2.75
CA PHE A 93 -11.88 7.61 3.43
C PHE A 93 -10.57 8.38 3.39
N GLY A 94 -10.20 8.98 2.25
CA GLY A 94 -8.97 9.77 2.10
C GLY A 94 -8.97 11.01 2.99
N ILE A 95 -10.11 11.71 3.08
CA ILE A 95 -10.28 12.86 3.97
C ILE A 95 -10.15 12.44 5.44
N GLY A 96 -10.86 11.38 5.84
CA GLY A 96 -10.79 10.83 7.20
C GLY A 96 -9.36 10.42 7.59
N TRP A 97 -8.68 9.69 6.70
CA TRP A 97 -7.29 9.28 6.87
C TRP A 97 -6.37 10.49 7.04
N TYR A 98 -6.49 11.51 6.20
CA TYR A 98 -5.67 12.70 6.27
C TYR A 98 -5.80 13.39 7.64
N TYR A 99 -7.01 13.59 8.15
CA TYR A 99 -7.21 14.25 9.45
C TYR A 99 -6.65 13.44 10.62
N ILE A 100 -6.80 12.12 10.60
CA ILE A 100 -6.28 11.22 11.65
C ILE A 100 -4.75 11.22 11.63
N PHE A 101 -4.14 11.02 10.46
CA PHE A 101 -2.71 10.79 10.34
C PHE A 101 -1.89 12.07 10.23
N LYS A 102 -2.48 13.23 9.89
CA LYS A 102 -1.76 14.52 9.78
C LYS A 102 -0.94 14.82 11.03
N ARG A 103 -1.50 14.65 12.23
CA ARG A 103 -0.77 14.89 13.49
C ARG A 103 0.43 13.94 13.63
N LYS A 104 0.24 12.66 13.30
CA LYS A 104 1.31 11.67 13.36
C LYS A 104 2.41 11.98 12.34
N LEU A 105 2.04 12.35 11.12
CA LEU A 105 2.98 12.70 10.05
C LEU A 105 3.85 13.89 10.44
N ILE A 106 3.26 14.96 10.98
CA ILE A 106 4.01 16.12 11.46
C ILE A 106 4.97 15.72 12.59
N ASN A 107 4.50 14.91 13.54
CA ASN A 107 5.35 14.45 14.65
C ASN A 107 6.52 13.59 14.17
N VAL A 108 6.30 12.72 13.18
CA VAL A 108 7.35 11.89 12.57
C VAL A 108 8.31 12.77 11.76
N GLN A 109 7.82 13.76 11.02
CA GLN A 109 8.63 14.73 10.26
C GLN A 109 9.47 15.65 11.14
N ALA A 110 9.02 15.93 12.36
CA ALA A 110 9.78 16.73 13.33
C ALA A 110 10.92 15.94 14.01
N LYS A 111 10.91 14.59 13.97
CA LYS A 111 11.98 13.80 14.58
C LYS A 111 13.30 13.94 13.81
N SER A 112 14.38 14.15 14.56
CA SER A 112 15.74 14.13 14.04
C SER A 112 16.16 12.71 13.63
N SER A 113 17.06 12.60 12.63
CA SER A 113 17.55 11.32 12.09
C SER A 113 18.18 10.42 13.16
N SER A 114 18.67 10.98 14.27
CA SER A 114 19.26 10.20 15.37
C SER A 114 18.31 9.21 16.03
N HIS A 115 17.00 9.48 16.02
CA HIS A 115 15.99 8.59 16.58
C HIS A 115 15.68 7.36 15.72
N TRP A 116 16.10 7.38 14.45
CA TRP A 116 15.86 6.29 13.50
C TRP A 116 17.08 5.36 13.36
N MET A 117 18.19 5.70 14.03
CA MET A 117 19.41 4.90 14.00
C MET A 117 19.29 3.67 14.89
N VAL A 118 19.85 2.56 14.44
CA VAL A 118 19.92 1.32 15.22
C VAL A 118 20.97 1.51 16.32
N ASN A 119 20.56 1.33 17.58
CA ASN A 119 21.50 1.37 18.71
C ASN A 119 22.31 0.08 18.73
N VAL A 120 23.45 0.10 18.04
CA VAL A 120 24.42 -0.99 18.10
C VAL A 120 25.15 -0.87 19.43
N LYS A 121 24.88 -1.81 20.36
CA LYS A 121 25.78 -2.03 21.49
C LYS A 121 27.13 -2.41 20.88
N ASN A 122 28.08 -1.48 20.91
CA ASN A 122 29.47 -1.82 20.74
C ASN A 122 29.79 -2.78 21.88
N ASN A 123 29.82 -4.09 21.60
CA ASN A 123 30.65 -4.99 22.38
C ASN A 123 32.02 -4.36 22.29
N LYS A 124 32.43 -3.71 23.39
CA LYS A 124 33.76 -3.13 23.50
C LYS A 124 34.71 -4.22 23.03
N VAL A 125 35.33 -4.01 21.88
CA VAL A 125 36.59 -4.68 21.59
C VAL A 125 37.40 -4.39 22.84
N MET A 126 37.61 -5.41 23.68
CA MET A 126 38.66 -5.32 24.68
C MET A 126 39.91 -5.08 23.86
N LYS A 127 40.32 -3.82 23.77
CA LYS A 127 41.68 -3.48 23.39
C LYS A 127 42.54 -4.04 24.52
N ASN A 128 42.85 -5.33 24.43
CA ASN A 128 44.08 -5.80 25.02
C ASN A 128 45.15 -5.23 24.10
N GLU A 129 45.88 -4.27 24.63
CA GLU A 129 47.01 -3.56 24.00
C GLU A 129 48.23 -4.48 23.79
N THR A 130 47.99 -5.76 23.56
CA THR A 130 49.00 -6.78 23.32
C THR A 130 48.31 -7.92 22.62
N THR A 131 48.41 -7.95 21.29
CA THR A 131 48.97 -9.04 20.48
C THR A 131 48.51 -8.82 19.05
N GLY A 132 49.48 -8.80 18.13
CA GLY A 132 49.26 -8.54 16.72
C GLY A 132 48.20 -9.42 16.05
N TYR A 133 47.62 -8.84 15.01
CA TYR A 133 46.71 -9.45 14.04
C TYR A 133 46.88 -10.97 13.88
N LYS A 134 45.84 -11.72 14.25
CA LYS A 134 45.59 -13.05 13.67
C LYS A 134 44.32 -12.97 12.82
N MET A 135 44.52 -13.20 11.53
CA MET A 135 43.47 -13.41 10.54
C MET A 135 42.65 -14.63 10.99
N VAL A 136 41.33 -14.47 11.07
CA VAL A 136 40.40 -15.58 11.28
C VAL A 136 40.27 -16.31 9.94
N GLU A 137 41.10 -17.32 9.72
CA GLU A 137 40.69 -18.47 8.92
C GLU A 137 39.78 -19.31 9.80
N ASN A 138 38.59 -19.66 9.31
CA ASN A 138 37.89 -20.84 9.77
C ASN A 138 37.23 -21.53 8.59
N LEU A 139 37.58 -22.81 8.49
CA LEU A 139 36.95 -23.88 7.73
C LEU A 139 35.46 -24.00 8.08
#